data_AF-A0AAD6C675-F1
#
_entry.id   AF-A0AAD6C675-F1
#
_cell.length_a   1.000
_cell.length_b   1.000
_cell.length_c   1.000
_cell.angle_alpha   90.00
_cell.angle_beta   90.00
_cell.angle_gamma   90.00
#
_symmetry.space_group_name_H-M   'P 1'
#
loop_
_entity.id
_entity.type
_entity.pdbx_description
1 polymer ?
#
loop_
_entity_poly.entity_id
_entity_poly.type
_entity_poly.pdbx_seq_one_letter_code
_entity_poly.pdbx_strand_id
1 'polypeptide(L)'
;YTIVLQYLYYGQSTLIPGCALDLGRRDLLRLRVVDIYRAFSEHSSCPSIVQCFYLSDNGIFLEYMRDKSLSSRIQNNHIRNQETMVVTKVEKIEPLSLRLEWMKDLAQGVAFLESLNFAHGDLRPENILLDRN
;
A
#
# COMPACT_ATOMS: atom_id res chain seq x y z
N TYR A 1 -13.84 0.29 -6.49
CA TYR A 1 -12.79 0.47 -5.46
C TYR A 1 -11.48 -0.06 -5.99
N THR A 2 -10.61 0.81 -6.48
CA THR A 2 -9.27 0.38 -6.93
C THR A 2 -8.37 0.12 -5.73
N ILE A 3 -7.80 -1.09 -5.66
CA ILE A 3 -6.70 -1.40 -4.74
C ILE A 3 -5.38 -1.03 -5.39
N VAL A 4 -4.53 -0.35 -4.61
CA VAL A 4 -3.25 0.11 -5.10
C VAL A 4 -2.12 -0.27 -4.15
N LEU A 5 -1.08 -0.91 -4.69
CA LEU A 5 0.10 -1.35 -3.93
C LEU A 5 0.99 -0.17 -3.56
N GLN A 6 1.15 0.10 -2.26
CA GLN A 6 2.05 1.12 -1.76
C GLN A 6 3.39 0.49 -1.34
N TYR A 7 4.46 0.84 -2.04
CA TYR A 7 5.80 0.78 -1.46
C TYR A 7 5.96 1.95 -0.49
N LEU A 8 5.87 1.66 0.81
CA LEU A 8 6.02 2.69 1.85
C LEU A 8 7.46 3.19 1.92
N TYR A 9 7.65 4.49 1.67
CA TYR A 9 8.65 5.31 2.36
C TYR A 9 7.92 6.07 3.48
N TYR A 10 8.32 5.85 4.74
CA TYR A 10 7.89 6.66 5.89
C TYR A 10 8.59 8.04 5.82
N GLY A 11 8.15 8.88 4.89
CA GLY A 11 8.44 10.31 4.89
C GLY A 11 7.44 11.00 5.79
N GLN A 12 7.91 11.64 6.87
CA GLN A 12 7.08 12.30 7.87
C GLN A 12 5.98 13.19 7.26
N SER A 13 4.74 12.86 7.57
CA SER A 13 3.63 13.81 7.79
C SER A 13 2.51 13.11 8.55
N THR A 14 2.83 12.56 9.73
CA THR A 14 1.99 12.41 10.94
C THR A 14 2.80 11.56 11.93
N LEU A 15 3.11 12.13 13.09
CA LEU A 15 3.81 11.47 14.19
C LEU A 15 3.04 10.22 14.65
N ILE A 16 3.56 9.03 14.33
CA ILE A 16 3.28 7.81 15.11
C ILE A 16 4.56 7.51 15.89
N PRO A 17 4.55 7.60 17.23
CA PRO A 17 5.72 7.30 18.05
C PRO A 17 5.84 5.78 18.17
N GLY A 18 6.99 5.26 17.75
CA GLY A 18 7.37 3.87 18.03
C GLY A 18 7.72 3.08 16.79
N CYS A 19 8.96 3.23 16.33
CA CYS A 19 9.82 2.17 15.84
C CYS A 19 11.11 2.82 15.30
N ALA A 20 12.18 2.80 16.11
CA ALA A 20 13.50 3.18 15.69
C ALA A 20 14.06 2.13 14.72
N LEU A 21 13.72 2.23 13.44
CA LEU A 21 14.46 1.54 12.39
C LEU A 21 15.73 2.32 12.08
N ASP A 22 16.88 1.66 12.14
CA ASP A 22 18.24 2.16 11.89
C ASP A 22 18.34 3.07 10.64
N LEU A 23 19.01 4.22 10.78
CA LEU A 23 19.14 5.27 9.76
C LEU A 23 19.77 4.72 8.46
N GLY A 24 20.78 3.84 8.55
CA GLY A 24 21.42 3.25 7.37
C GLY A 24 20.49 2.31 6.58
N ARG A 25 19.53 1.66 7.26
CA ARG A 25 18.53 0.81 6.60
C ARG A 25 17.46 1.63 5.88
N ARG A 26 17.19 2.87 6.33
CA ARG A 26 16.23 3.77 5.69
C ARG A 26 16.76 4.27 4.35
N ASP A 27 18.05 4.63 4.27
CA ASP A 27 18.66 5.10 3.02
C ASP A 27 18.73 3.99 1.96
N LEU A 28 19.03 2.74 2.37
CA LEU A 28 19.04 1.60 1.46
C LEU A 28 17.65 1.23 0.92
N LEU A 29 16.62 1.26 1.79
CA LEU A 29 15.24 1.05 1.35
C LEU A 29 14.79 2.17 0.41
N ARG A 30 15.19 3.42 0.70
CA ARG A 30 14.87 4.58 -0.11
C ARG A 30 15.47 4.50 -1.51
N LEU A 31 16.75 4.14 -1.63
CA LEU A 31 17.41 3.96 -2.93
C LEU A 31 16.67 2.90 -3.77
N ARG A 32 16.30 1.77 -3.16
CA ARG A 32 15.55 0.71 -3.86
C ARG A 32 14.17 1.16 -4.34
N VAL A 33 13.43 1.92 -3.52
CA VAL A 33 12.10 2.41 -3.91
C VAL A 33 12.19 3.44 -5.04
N VAL A 34 13.20 4.33 -5.01
CA VAL A 34 13.47 5.29 -6.10
C VAL A 34 13.77 4.56 -7.41
N ASP A 35 14.60 3.52 -7.38
CA ASP A 35 14.96 2.74 -8.57
C ASP A 35 13.73 2.01 -9.16
N ILE A 36 12.86 1.46 -8.30
CA ILE A 36 11.60 0.83 -8.73
C ILE A 36 10.70 1.83 -9.44
N TYR A 37 10.47 3.00 -8.85
CA TYR A 37 9.60 4.02 -9.48
C TYR A 37 10.22 4.65 -10.73
N ARG A 38 11.56 4.70 -10.83
CA ARG A 38 12.23 5.07 -12.08
C ARG A 38 11.96 4.03 -13.16
N ALA A 39 12.08 2.74 -12.85
CA ALA A 39 11.72 1.67 -13.78
C ALA A 39 10.25 1.78 -14.21
N PHE A 40 9.31 2.04 -13.29
CA PHE A 40 7.91 2.22 -13.65
C PHE A 40 7.67 3.35 -14.65
N SER A 41 8.45 4.44 -14.58
CA SER A 41 8.33 5.58 -15.51
C SER A 41 8.74 5.26 -16.94
N GLU A 42 9.50 4.19 -17.15
CA GLU A 42 9.96 3.73 -18.47
C GLU A 42 8.93 2.80 -19.15
N HIS A 43 7.86 2.42 -18.44
CA HIS A 43 6.84 1.50 -18.91
C HIS A 43 5.43 2.12 -18.93
N SER A 44 4.49 1.47 -19.61
CA SER A 44 3.08 1.87 -19.56
C SER A 44 2.56 1.81 -18.12
N SER A 45 1.83 2.83 -17.68
CA SER A 45 1.33 2.88 -16.31
C SER A 45 0.35 1.74 -16.00
N CYS A 46 0.41 1.24 -14.77
CA CYS A 46 -0.54 0.26 -14.25
C CYS A 46 -1.49 0.95 -13.25
N PRO A 47 -2.82 0.97 -13.50
CA PRO A 47 -3.78 1.65 -12.63
C PRO A 47 -3.89 1.02 -11.23
N SER A 48 -3.37 -0.19 -11.04
CA SER A 48 -3.36 -0.92 -9.76
C SER A 48 -2.05 -0.73 -8.97
N ILE A 49 -1.16 0.17 -9.42
CA ILE A 49 0.07 0.59 -8.73
C ILE A 49 0.01 2.09 -8.45
N VAL A 50 0.47 2.52 -7.26
CA VAL A 50 0.32 3.92 -6.83
C VAL A 50 1.23 4.74 -7.72
N GLN A 51 0.67 5.68 -8.47
CA GLN A 51 1.44 6.47 -9.40
C GLN A 51 2.38 7.43 -8.67
N CYS A 52 3.65 7.44 -9.08
CA CYS A 52 4.62 8.45 -8.69
C CYS A 52 4.54 9.61 -9.69
N PHE A 53 4.16 10.79 -9.22
CA PHE A 53 4.07 11.97 -10.08
C PHE A 53 5.29 12.88 -9.98
N TYR A 54 6.12 12.73 -8.94
CA TYR A 54 7.36 13.47 -8.81
C TYR A 54 8.41 12.68 -8.01
N LEU A 55 9.62 12.59 -8.58
CA LEU A 55 10.78 11.91 -8.02
C LEU A 55 11.91 12.90 -7.83
N SER A 56 12.52 12.91 -6.64
CA SER A 56 13.65 13.78 -6.33
C SER A 56 14.72 13.08 -5.49
N ASP A 57 15.89 13.68 -5.43
CA ASP A 57 17.01 13.24 -4.58
C ASP A 57 16.69 13.32 -3.09
N ASN A 58 15.55 13.90 -2.68
CA ASN A 58 15.10 14.05 -1.28
C ASN A 58 13.80 13.29 -0.95
N GLY A 59 13.14 12.68 -1.94
CA GLY A 59 11.91 11.92 -1.69
C GLY A 59 11.14 11.54 -2.95
N ILE A 60 10.11 10.71 -2.73
CA ILE A 60 9.13 10.30 -3.74
C ILE A 60 7.79 10.92 -3.42
N PHE A 61 7.05 11.33 -4.44
CA PHE A 61 5.71 11.90 -4.29
C PHE A 61 4.74 11.05 -5.10
N LEU A 62 3.81 10.45 -4.36
CA LEU A 62 2.86 9.48 -4.84
C LEU A 62 1.47 10.10 -4.88
N GLU A 63 0.63 9.63 -5.80
CA GLU A 63 -0.77 10.04 -5.85
C GLU A 63 -1.46 9.83 -4.50
N TYR A 64 -2.41 10.73 -4.21
CA TYR A 64 -3.08 10.73 -2.94
C TYR A 64 -4.22 9.71 -2.92
N MET A 65 -4.03 8.62 -2.18
CA MET A 65 -5.07 7.64 -1.90
C MET A 65 -5.95 8.15 -0.76
N ARG A 66 -7.19 8.51 -1.10
CA ARG A 66 -8.08 9.26 -0.20
C ARG A 66 -8.58 8.43 0.98
N ASP A 67 -8.81 7.14 0.77
CA ASP A 67 -9.28 6.26 1.82
C ASP A 67 -8.11 5.60 2.57
N LYS A 68 -8.44 4.93 3.67
CA LYS A 68 -7.45 4.23 4.51
C LYS A 68 -7.00 2.92 3.83
N SER A 69 -5.95 2.31 4.37
CA SER A 69 -5.53 0.97 3.96
C SER A 69 -6.64 -0.06 4.13
N LEU A 70 -6.56 -1.15 3.35
CA LEU A 70 -7.44 -2.30 3.49
C LEU A 70 -7.40 -2.88 4.90
N SER A 71 -6.23 -2.87 5.56
CA SER A 71 -6.12 -3.22 6.98
C SER A 71 -7.04 -2.38 7.84
N SER A 72 -7.04 -1.04 7.68
CA SER A 72 -7.94 -0.18 8.45
C SER A 72 -9.41 -0.46 8.15
N ARG A 73 -9.77 -0.69 6.88
CA ARG A 73 -11.16 -1.03 6.52
C ARG A 73 -11.63 -2.34 7.15
N ILE A 74 -10.79 -3.38 7.12
CA ILE A 74 -11.06 -4.66 7.79
C ILE A 74 -11.20 -4.46 9.30
N GLN A 75 -10.31 -3.69 9.91
CA GLN A 75 -10.35 -3.42 11.35
C GLN A 75 -11.62 -2.67 11.77
N ASN A 76 -12.08 -1.70 10.99
CA ASN A 76 -13.31 -0.94 11.27
C ASN A 76 -14.58 -1.79 11.12
N ASN A 77 -14.49 -2.92 10.41
CA ASN A 77 -15.59 -3.86 10.26
C ASN A 77 -15.65 -4.88 11.42
N HIS A 78 -14.73 -4.81 12.40
CA HIS A 78 -14.65 -5.72 13.54
C HIS A 78 -15.01 -5.02 14.86
N ILE A 79 -15.69 -5.74 15.75
CA ILE A 79 -15.77 -5.41 17.18
C ILE A 79 -14.64 -6.15 17.90
N ARG A 80 -13.96 -5.44 18.80
CA ARG A 80 -12.88 -5.98 19.62
C ARG A 80 -13.21 -5.84 21.10
N ASN A 81 -12.76 -6.81 21.88
CA ASN A 81 -12.71 -6.66 23.33
C ASN A 81 -11.70 -5.55 23.68
N GLN A 82 -12.10 -4.58 24.51
CA GLN A 82 -11.30 -3.39 24.79
C GLN A 82 -10.05 -3.67 25.63
N GLU A 83 -10.02 -4.76 26.40
CA GLU A 83 -8.89 -5.12 27.26
C GLU A 83 -7.84 -5.96 26.51
N THR A 84 -8.30 -6.90 25.69
CA THR A 84 -7.45 -7.90 25.03
C THR A 84 -7.17 -7.60 23.56
N MET A 85 -7.91 -6.65 22.96
CA MET A 85 -7.87 -6.31 21.53
C MET A 85 -8.25 -7.47 20.57
N VAL A 86 -8.68 -8.60 21.11
CA VAL A 86 -9.15 -9.77 20.36
C VAL A 86 -10.45 -9.42 19.65
N VAL A 87 -10.58 -9.87 18.40
CA VAL A 87 -11.82 -9.72 17.61
C VAL A 87 -12.88 -10.63 18.21
N THR A 88 -14.01 -10.05 18.63
CA THR A 88 -15.15 -10.79 19.19
C THR A 88 -16.28 -10.96 18.18
N LYS A 89 -16.38 -10.05 17.20
CA LYS A 89 -17.39 -10.11 16.13
C LYS A 89 -16.89 -9.41 14.87
N VAL A 90 -17.32 -9.93 13.72
CA VAL A 90 -17.27 -9.22 12.42
C VAL A 90 -18.63 -8.58 12.17
N GLU A 91 -18.72 -7.26 12.21
CA GLU A 91 -19.98 -6.52 11.99
C GLU A 91 -20.36 -6.45 10.53
N LYS A 92 -19.36 -6.28 9.66
CA LYS A 92 -19.58 -6.08 8.23
C LYS A 92 -18.61 -6.92 7.42
N ILE A 93 -19.14 -7.65 6.45
CA ILE A 93 -18.33 -8.30 5.42
C ILE A 93 -18.57 -7.53 4.13
N GLU A 94 -17.49 -7.17 3.43
CA GLU A 94 -17.61 -6.48 2.15
C GLU A 94 -18.28 -7.41 1.11
N PRO A 95 -19.14 -6.87 0.23
CA PRO A 95 -19.83 -7.66 -0.79
C PRO A 95 -18.88 -8.52 -1.62
N LEU A 96 -19.34 -9.69 -2.07
CA LEU A 96 -18.51 -10.59 -2.85
C LEU A 96 -18.02 -9.95 -4.15
N SER A 97 -18.88 -9.20 -4.85
CA SER A 97 -18.51 -8.45 -6.06
C SER A 97 -17.34 -7.51 -5.80
N LEU A 98 -17.40 -6.74 -4.70
CA LEU A 98 -16.35 -5.82 -4.32
C LEU A 98 -15.03 -6.55 -4.01
N ARG A 99 -15.09 -7.67 -3.30
CA ARG A 99 -13.90 -8.49 -3.02
C ARG A 99 -13.28 -9.07 -4.29
N LEU A 100 -14.10 -9.42 -5.28
CA LEU A 100 -13.63 -9.91 -6.58
C LEU A 100 -12.93 -8.79 -7.38
N GLU A 101 -13.48 -7.58 -7.39
CA GLU A 101 -12.82 -6.40 -7.99
C GLU A 101 -11.44 -6.15 -7.34
N TRP A 102 -11.40 -6.15 -6.02
CA TRP A 102 -10.16 -6.03 -5.25
C TRP A 102 -9.11 -7.08 -5.58
N MET A 103 -9.52 -8.35 -5.70
CA MET A 103 -8.59 -9.42 -6.09
C MET A 103 -8.11 -9.25 -7.54
N LYS A 104 -8.95 -8.72 -8.44
CA LYS A 104 -8.57 -8.44 -9.83
C LYS A 104 -7.52 -7.33 -9.88
N ASP A 105 -7.72 -6.23 -9.16
CA ASP A 105 -6.77 -5.12 -9.11
C ASP A 105 -5.43 -5.56 -8.51
N LEU A 106 -5.47 -6.33 -7.42
CA LEU A 106 -4.26 -6.93 -6.84
C LEU A 106 -3.52 -7.81 -7.83
N ALA A 107 -4.23 -8.69 -8.54
CA ALA A 107 -3.63 -9.56 -9.55
C ALA A 107 -3.03 -8.74 -10.70
N GLN A 108 -3.69 -7.66 -11.13
CA GLN A 108 -3.18 -6.78 -12.17
C GLN A 108 -1.91 -6.03 -11.73
N GLY A 109 -1.88 -5.51 -10.50
CA GLY A 109 -0.70 -4.85 -9.94
C GLY A 109 0.48 -5.82 -9.81
N VAL A 110 0.24 -7.03 -9.32
CA VAL A 110 1.29 -8.07 -9.19
C VAL A 110 1.79 -8.54 -10.57
N ALA A 111 0.90 -8.76 -11.53
CA ALA A 111 1.29 -9.14 -12.90
C ALA A 111 2.13 -8.05 -13.58
N PHE A 112 1.81 -6.77 -13.33
CA PHE A 112 2.65 -5.67 -13.79
C PHE A 112 4.05 -5.70 -13.17
N LEU A 113 4.18 -5.89 -11.85
CA LEU A 113 5.49 -6.04 -11.21
C LEU A 113 6.27 -7.22 -11.79
N GLU A 114 5.60 -8.36 -11.97
CA GLU A 114 6.21 -9.57 -12.56
C GLU A 114 6.71 -9.31 -13.99
N SER A 115 5.96 -8.56 -14.80
CA SER A 115 6.38 -8.18 -16.17
C SER A 115 7.66 -7.35 -16.22
N LEU A 116 8.00 -6.69 -15.09
CA LEU A 116 9.23 -5.91 -14.90
C LEU A 116 10.30 -6.68 -14.10
N ASN A 117 10.10 -7.98 -13.90
CA ASN A 117 10.95 -8.84 -13.05
C ASN A 117 11.05 -8.38 -11.59
N PHE A 118 10.06 -7.65 -11.09
CA PHE A 118 9.96 -7.25 -9.71
C PHE A 118 9.00 -8.13 -8.91
N ALA A 119 9.26 -8.21 -7.60
CA ALA A 119 8.32 -8.72 -6.63
C ALA A 119 8.11 -7.66 -5.54
N HIS A 120 6.89 -7.57 -4.99
CA HIS A 120 6.61 -6.61 -3.92
C HIS A 120 7.36 -6.92 -2.62
N GLY A 121 7.44 -8.19 -2.24
CA GLY A 121 8.14 -8.63 -1.03
C GLY A 121 7.48 -8.30 0.31
N ASP A 122 6.38 -7.54 0.32
CA ASP A 122 5.62 -7.19 1.54
C ASP A 122 4.12 -6.98 1.24
N LEU A 123 3.52 -7.92 0.49
CA LEU A 123 2.12 -7.85 0.13
C LEU A 123 1.23 -8.21 1.33
N ARG A 124 0.71 -7.20 2.01
CA ARG A 124 -0.17 -7.32 3.20
C ARG A 124 -1.23 -6.21 3.20
N PRO A 125 -2.36 -6.39 3.92
CA PRO A 125 -3.46 -5.41 3.95
C PRO A 125 -3.05 -3.98 4.34
N GLU A 126 -1.95 -3.80 5.07
CA GLU A 126 -1.40 -2.50 5.45
C GLU A 126 -0.84 -1.71 4.25
N ASN A 127 -0.27 -2.42 3.27
CA ASN A 127 0.35 -1.85 2.07
C ASN A 127 -0.61 -1.80 0.87
N ILE A 128 -1.88 -2.09 1.11
CA ILE A 128 -2.95 -2.05 0.12
C ILE A 128 -3.79 -0.82 0.40
N LEU A 129 -3.71 0.18 -0.46
CA LEU A 129 -4.45 1.43 -0.34
C LEU A 129 -5.74 1.38 -1.17
N LEU A 130 -6.77 2.08 -0.69
CA LEU A 130 -8.06 2.17 -1.34
C LEU A 130 -8.25 3.56 -1.94
N ASP A 131 -8.66 3.60 -3.20
CA ASP A 131 -9.22 4.83 -3.79
C ASP A 131 -10.73 4.92 -3.49
N ARG A 132 -11.26 6.14 -3.55
CA ARG A 132 -12.64 6.52 -3.21
C ARG A 132 -13.70 5.85 -4.11
N ASN A 133 -13.32 5.40 -5.30
CA ASN A 133 -14.19 4.83 -6.32
C ASN A 133 -14.13 3.32 -6.28
#